data_AF-A0A835W882-F1
#
_entry.id   AF-A0A835W882-F1
#
_cell.length_a   1.000
_cell.length_b   1.000
_cell.length_c   1.000
_cell.angle_alpha   90.00
_cell.angle_beta   90.00
_cell.angle_gamma   90.00
#
_symmetry.space_group_name_H-M   'P 1'
#
loop_
_entity.id
_entity.type
_entity.pdbx_description
1 polymer ?
#
loop_
_entity_poly.entity_id
_entity_poly.type
_entity_poly.pdbx_seq_one_letter_code
_entity_poly.pdbx_strand_id
1 'polypeptide(L)'
;MSLKRRRTEDAPFQDEPADLIIITTDSEQPIEAHLAGLRLFSRVVDDLPRAASGGQTTWDLSKLVLEGQSSPVPSAVVRQWLDLVYSRVDAGRRAPKFTSLSEAARSLLLFADAVGTRAIAMKALVETLTAQPGLTLPVVVNGTGAGAGGPAAGGGGGNAAPPQPLQLELALRGKLYYLAQDGPLGAVDVPRAGAKACLVVAASELAPHTAALPGAVAGALEGWLYLAGRLGLVALVRLLLEFYKAQLVPATISLLNGVTLKVFSRRVLECMPLEVMWEGFMRGCVCDASMSQVDVVDGGTIPKVALTAPHVAAWYSSKLDHTAVDIKLAATTFAYNGTSLPAWLSVGGLPPPVLQAELAEAMQRLEEDEPDSTY
;
A
#
# COMPACT_ATOMS: atom_id res chain seq x y z
N MET A 1 -27.05 32.95 -29.26
CA MET A 1 -25.87 32.35 -29.87
C MET A 1 -24.79 32.22 -28.81
N SER A 2 -24.50 31.00 -28.35
CA SER A 2 -23.47 30.74 -27.34
C SER A 2 -22.11 30.75 -28.03
N LEU A 3 -21.27 31.73 -27.69
CA LEU A 3 -19.88 31.80 -28.13
C LEU A 3 -19.13 30.64 -27.47
N LYS A 4 -18.97 29.53 -28.21
CA LYS A 4 -18.02 28.47 -27.86
C LYS A 4 -16.62 29.11 -27.86
N ARG A 5 -16.13 29.44 -26.66
CA ARG A 5 -14.76 29.91 -26.42
C ARG A 5 -13.81 28.85 -26.96
N ARG A 6 -13.13 29.16 -28.07
CA ARG A 6 -12.07 28.34 -28.66
C ARG A 6 -10.98 28.23 -27.60
N ARG A 7 -10.75 27.03 -27.05
CA ARG A 7 -9.57 26.76 -26.20
C ARG A 7 -8.35 27.01 -27.10
N THR A 8 -7.62 28.08 -26.83
CA THR A 8 -6.26 28.27 -27.34
C THR A 8 -5.42 27.08 -26.89
N GLU A 9 -4.64 26.52 -27.81
CA GLU A 9 -3.78 25.34 -27.57
C GLU A 9 -2.50 25.70 -26.80
N ASP A 10 -2.28 26.99 -26.52
CA ASP A 10 -1.11 27.47 -25.79
C ASP A 10 -1.21 27.08 -24.31
N ALA A 11 -0.09 26.63 -23.75
CA ALA A 11 -0.04 26.27 -22.34
C ALA A 11 -0.29 27.54 -21.49
N PRO A 12 -1.14 27.46 -20.47
CA PRO A 12 -1.37 28.59 -19.59
C PRO A 12 -0.04 29.02 -18.97
N PHE A 13 0.19 30.34 -18.92
CA PHE A 13 1.39 30.99 -18.37
C PHE A 13 2.66 30.92 -19.24
N GLN A 14 2.60 30.51 -20.52
CA GLN A 14 3.79 30.53 -21.39
C GLN A 14 4.37 31.93 -21.63
N ASP A 15 3.53 32.96 -21.67
CA ASP A 15 3.92 34.36 -21.93
C ASP A 15 3.89 35.24 -20.66
N GLU A 16 3.60 34.66 -19.49
CA GLU A 16 3.54 35.40 -18.23
C GLU A 16 4.84 35.20 -17.43
N PRO A 17 5.45 36.28 -16.89
CA PRO A 17 6.62 36.13 -16.03
C PRO A 17 6.23 35.47 -14.70
N ALA A 18 7.13 34.65 -14.16
CA ALA A 18 6.94 34.02 -12.86
C ALA A 18 6.84 35.09 -11.74
N ASP A 19 5.72 35.09 -11.02
CA ASP A 19 5.43 36.03 -9.92
C ASP A 19 5.70 35.42 -8.53
N LEU A 20 6.15 34.15 -8.48
CA LEU A 20 6.53 33.42 -7.29
C LEU A 20 7.95 32.85 -7.40
N ILE A 21 8.76 33.10 -6.38
CA ILE A 21 10.02 32.41 -6.12
C ILE A 21 9.82 31.41 -4.98
N ILE A 22 10.30 30.18 -5.16
CA ILE A 22 10.36 29.17 -4.12
C ILE A 22 11.84 28.91 -3.78
N ILE A 23 12.19 29.02 -2.50
CA ILE A 23 13.55 28.82 -2.00
C ILE A 23 13.62 27.48 -1.28
N THR A 24 14.59 26.64 -1.62
CA THR A 24 14.92 25.42 -0.86
C THR A 24 16.38 25.47 -0.39
N THR A 25 16.74 24.60 0.55
CA THR A 25 18.11 24.55 1.11
C THR A 25 19.19 24.15 0.12
N ASP A 26 18.83 23.34 -0.86
CA ASP A 26 19.73 22.69 -1.81
C ASP A 26 19.74 23.35 -3.20
N SER A 27 18.92 24.38 -3.41
CA SER A 27 18.82 25.04 -4.72
C SER A 27 19.81 26.22 -4.83
N GLU A 28 20.77 26.12 -5.74
CA GLU A 28 21.65 27.25 -6.09
C GLU A 28 20.88 28.39 -6.77
N GLN A 29 19.83 28.03 -7.54
CA GLN A 29 18.91 28.97 -8.17
C GLN A 29 17.50 28.77 -7.62
N PRO A 30 16.78 29.87 -7.31
CA PRO A 30 15.42 29.76 -6.84
C PRO A 30 14.49 29.12 -7.88
N ILE A 31 13.48 28.39 -7.42
CA ILE A 31 12.51 27.74 -8.32
C ILE A 31 11.41 28.76 -8.64
N GLU A 32 11.21 29.03 -9.92
CA GLU A 32 10.20 29.97 -10.41
C GLU A 32 8.83 29.29 -10.63
N ALA A 33 7.76 29.99 -10.27
CA ALA A 33 6.39 29.52 -10.42
C ALA A 33 5.39 30.69 -10.56
N HIS A 34 4.13 30.33 -10.84
CA HIS A 34 3.01 31.26 -10.96
C HIS A 34 2.04 31.08 -9.77
N LEU A 35 1.81 32.13 -8.99
CA LEU A 35 0.81 32.15 -7.91
C LEU A 35 -0.56 31.71 -8.43
N ALA A 36 -0.98 32.26 -9.58
CA ALA A 36 -2.27 31.95 -10.18
C ALA A 36 -2.43 30.44 -10.46
N GLY A 37 -1.39 29.79 -10.96
CA GLY A 37 -1.38 28.35 -11.19
C GLY A 37 -1.42 27.55 -9.89
N LEU A 38 -0.59 27.92 -8.90
CA LEU A 38 -0.47 27.15 -7.67
C LEU A 38 -1.67 27.30 -6.72
N ARG A 39 -2.36 28.44 -6.70
CA ARG A 39 -3.60 28.62 -5.89
C ARG A 39 -4.71 27.63 -6.25
N LEU A 40 -4.74 27.17 -7.50
CA LEU A 40 -5.68 26.14 -7.94
C LEU A 40 -5.43 24.79 -7.26
N PHE A 41 -4.23 24.57 -6.70
CA PHE A 41 -3.80 23.25 -6.24
C PHE A 41 -3.18 23.24 -4.84
N SER A 42 -2.87 24.38 -4.22
CA SER A 42 -2.33 24.48 -2.85
C SER A 42 -3.12 25.50 -2.04
N ARG A 43 -3.57 25.09 -0.84
CA ARG A 43 -4.20 25.99 0.14
C ARG A 43 -3.18 26.93 0.78
N VAL A 44 -1.97 26.46 1.05
CA VAL A 44 -0.90 27.27 1.68
C VAL A 44 -0.51 28.46 0.80
N VAL A 45 -0.57 28.30 -0.53
CA VAL A 45 -0.27 29.38 -1.48
C VAL A 45 -1.29 30.52 -1.42
N ASP A 46 -2.54 30.25 -0.99
CA ASP A 46 -3.55 31.29 -0.81
C ASP A 46 -3.17 32.26 0.32
N ASP A 47 -2.44 31.77 1.33
CA ASP A 47 -2.07 32.49 2.55
C ASP A 47 -0.67 33.12 2.52
N LEU A 48 0.06 33.00 1.39
CA LEU A 48 1.41 33.54 1.31
C LEU A 48 1.42 35.08 1.43
N PRO A 49 2.38 35.66 2.19
CA PRO A 49 2.52 37.10 2.31
C PRO A 49 2.88 37.69 0.94
N ARG A 50 1.97 38.49 0.40
CA ARG A 50 2.18 39.11 -0.92
C ARG A 50 3.21 40.22 -0.80
N ALA A 51 4.10 40.31 -1.78
CA ALA A 51 4.99 41.45 -1.88
C ALA A 51 4.15 42.74 -2.04
N ALA A 52 4.39 43.73 -1.20
CA ALA A 52 3.85 45.06 -1.41
C ALA A 52 4.40 45.61 -2.75
N SER A 53 3.59 46.32 -3.53
CA SER A 53 4.01 47.03 -4.74
C SER A 53 4.55 46.19 -5.91
N GLY A 54 3.95 45.03 -6.20
CA GLY A 54 4.21 44.30 -7.46
C GLY A 54 5.57 43.59 -7.54
N GLY A 55 6.25 43.42 -6.40
CA GLY A 55 7.43 42.58 -6.31
C GLY A 55 7.11 41.09 -6.40
N GLN A 56 8.14 40.27 -6.58
CA GLN A 56 8.00 38.82 -6.62
C GLN A 56 7.68 38.29 -5.22
N THR A 57 6.69 37.40 -5.12
CA THR A 57 6.35 36.75 -3.85
C THR A 57 7.39 35.65 -3.57
N THR A 58 7.83 35.52 -2.32
CA THR A 58 8.80 34.50 -1.92
C THR A 58 8.14 33.45 -1.02
N TRP A 59 8.28 32.18 -1.38
CA TRP A 59 7.91 31.04 -0.56
C TRP A 59 9.17 30.31 -0.10
N ASP A 60 9.57 30.55 1.15
CA ASP A 60 10.77 29.94 1.73
C ASP A 60 10.45 28.57 2.36
N LEU A 61 10.95 27.51 1.73
CA LEU A 61 10.83 26.12 2.17
C LEU A 61 12.13 25.58 2.80
N SER A 62 13.17 26.41 2.94
CA SER A 62 14.49 25.99 3.44
C SER A 62 14.47 25.40 4.87
N LYS A 63 13.41 25.66 5.63
CA LYS A 63 13.23 25.13 6.99
C LYS A 63 12.11 24.08 7.09
N LEU A 64 11.44 23.76 5.98
CA LEU A 64 10.36 22.78 5.99
C LEU A 64 10.96 21.37 6.05
N VAL A 65 10.81 20.70 7.18
CA VAL A 65 11.22 19.31 7.40
C VAL A 65 9.97 18.43 7.37
N LEU A 66 9.97 17.41 6.50
CA LEU A 66 8.85 16.47 6.38
C LEU A 66 8.84 15.46 7.53
N GLU A 67 7.65 14.93 7.84
CA GLU A 67 7.47 13.94 8.91
C GLU A 67 8.40 12.73 8.71
N GLY A 68 9.21 12.43 9.73
CA GLY A 68 10.15 11.31 9.73
C GLY A 68 11.45 11.56 8.97
N GLN A 69 11.67 12.77 8.45
CA GLN A 69 12.93 13.19 7.84
C GLN A 69 13.76 14.05 8.80
N SER A 70 15.08 14.01 8.65
CA SER A 70 16.03 14.80 9.44
C SER A 70 16.53 16.06 8.74
N SER A 71 16.16 16.23 7.47
CA SER A 71 16.68 17.29 6.60
C SER A 71 15.51 18.02 5.93
N PRO A 72 15.69 19.32 5.60
CA PRO A 72 14.65 20.06 4.90
C PRO A 72 14.32 19.46 3.53
N VAL A 73 13.12 19.75 3.04
CA VAL A 73 12.61 19.21 1.78
C VAL A 73 13.55 19.59 0.62
N PRO A 74 14.00 18.61 -0.18
CA PRO A 74 14.90 18.89 -1.30
C PRO A 74 14.13 19.52 -2.47
N SER A 75 14.83 20.36 -3.24
CA SER A 75 14.33 21.02 -4.46
C SER A 75 13.74 20.02 -5.45
N ALA A 76 14.25 18.80 -5.50
CA ALA A 76 13.74 17.73 -6.36
C ALA A 76 12.28 17.35 -6.04
N VAL A 77 11.91 17.28 -4.76
CA VAL A 77 10.53 16.96 -4.33
C VAL A 77 9.60 18.12 -4.67
N VAL A 78 10.06 19.36 -4.47
CA VAL A 78 9.30 20.56 -4.86
C VAL A 78 9.04 20.58 -6.37
N ARG A 79 10.06 20.30 -7.20
CA ARG A 79 9.90 20.21 -8.66
C ARG A 79 8.94 19.10 -9.08
N GLN A 80 9.02 17.91 -8.48
CA GLN A 80 8.08 16.82 -8.75
C GLN A 80 6.63 17.20 -8.40
N TRP A 81 6.44 17.93 -7.30
CA TRP A 81 5.13 18.46 -6.94
C TRP A 81 4.64 19.53 -7.93
N LEU A 82 5.52 20.43 -8.38
CA LEU A 82 5.19 21.38 -9.44
C LEU A 82 4.79 20.66 -10.73
N ASP A 83 5.51 19.61 -11.14
CA ASP A 83 5.17 18.82 -12.32
C ASP A 83 3.81 18.10 -12.16
N LEU A 84 3.50 17.61 -10.96
CA LEU A 84 2.19 17.05 -10.65
C LEU A 84 1.08 18.09 -10.87
N VAL A 85 1.19 19.27 -10.26
CA VAL A 85 0.11 20.28 -10.33
C VAL A 85 0.03 20.95 -11.71
N TYR A 86 1.17 21.25 -12.33
CA TYR A 86 1.19 21.89 -13.64
C TYR A 86 0.81 20.94 -14.77
N SER A 87 1.04 19.62 -14.66
CA SER A 87 0.55 18.65 -15.66
C SER A 87 -0.99 18.67 -15.84
N ARG A 88 -1.72 19.31 -14.92
CA ARG A 88 -3.17 19.49 -14.99
C ARG A 88 -3.60 20.68 -15.84
N VAL A 89 -2.70 21.63 -16.06
CA VAL A 89 -2.96 22.87 -16.81
C VAL A 89 -2.12 22.95 -18.08
N ASP A 90 -0.95 22.32 -18.09
CA ASP A 90 -0.01 22.26 -19.21
C ASP A 90 0.21 20.80 -19.65
N ALA A 91 -0.26 20.48 -20.85
CA ALA A 91 -0.14 19.14 -21.43
C ALA A 91 1.30 18.76 -21.78
N GLY A 92 2.22 19.73 -21.87
CA GLY A 92 3.65 19.49 -22.07
C GLY A 92 4.33 18.91 -20.83
N ARG A 93 3.76 19.14 -19.65
CA ARG A 93 4.27 18.62 -18.38
C ARG A 93 3.71 17.23 -18.08
N ARG A 94 4.55 16.39 -17.49
CA ARG A 94 4.21 15.01 -17.15
C ARG A 94 4.12 14.86 -15.64
N ALA A 95 3.00 14.30 -15.17
CA ALA A 95 2.87 13.90 -13.78
C ALA A 95 3.98 12.91 -13.40
N PRO A 96 4.53 13.01 -12.17
CA PRO A 96 5.55 12.09 -11.69
C PRO A 96 5.00 10.66 -11.66
N LYS A 97 5.86 9.70 -12.02
CA LYS A 97 5.54 8.27 -12.01
C LYS A 97 6.50 7.54 -11.09
N PHE A 98 5.96 6.68 -10.24
CA PHE A 98 6.75 5.88 -9.29
C PHE A 98 6.45 4.40 -9.50
N THR A 99 7.48 3.64 -9.87
CA THR A 99 7.38 2.18 -10.03
C THR A 99 7.44 1.44 -8.70
N SER A 100 7.81 2.12 -7.61
CA SER A 100 7.85 1.56 -6.27
C SER A 100 7.34 2.57 -5.25
N LEU A 101 6.88 2.04 -4.11
CA LEU A 101 6.59 2.77 -2.89
C LEU A 101 7.90 3.23 -2.21
N SER A 102 8.67 4.04 -2.92
CA SER A 102 9.99 4.53 -2.53
C SER A 102 9.94 5.74 -1.61
N GLU A 103 11.09 6.10 -1.03
CA GLU A 103 11.25 7.32 -0.24
C GLU A 103 10.93 8.58 -1.04
N ALA A 104 11.16 8.59 -2.37
CA ALA A 104 10.77 9.69 -3.24
C ALA A 104 9.24 9.84 -3.33
N ALA A 105 8.52 8.72 -3.51
CA ALA A 105 7.05 8.73 -3.51
C ALA A 105 6.49 9.19 -2.15
N ARG A 106 7.08 8.70 -1.05
CA ARG A 106 6.73 9.11 0.31
C ARG A 106 6.95 10.61 0.53
N SER A 107 8.11 11.11 0.13
CA SER A 107 8.45 12.54 0.26
C SER A 107 7.49 13.42 -0.51
N LEU A 108 7.12 13.03 -1.73
CA LEU A 108 6.14 13.77 -2.52
C LEU A 108 4.76 13.79 -1.85
N LEU A 109 4.29 12.66 -1.32
CA LEU A 109 2.99 12.58 -0.62
C LEU A 109 2.98 13.44 0.65
N LEU A 110 4.03 13.36 1.47
CA LEU A 110 4.17 14.17 2.67
C LEU A 110 4.30 15.66 2.35
N PHE A 111 5.04 16.02 1.31
CA PHE A 111 5.15 17.40 0.87
C PHE A 111 3.81 17.92 0.35
N ALA A 112 3.11 17.13 -0.46
CA ALA A 112 1.80 17.49 -0.99
C ALA A 112 0.79 17.73 0.15
N ASP A 113 0.80 16.91 1.19
CA ASP A 113 0.03 17.12 2.43
C ASP A 113 0.43 18.42 3.14
N ALA A 114 1.73 18.61 3.38
CA ALA A 114 2.26 19.78 4.10
C ALA A 114 1.92 21.12 3.43
N VAL A 115 1.87 21.16 2.09
CA VAL A 115 1.49 22.36 1.33
C VAL A 115 -0.01 22.48 1.07
N GLY A 116 -0.83 21.62 1.70
CA GLY A 116 -2.29 21.63 1.57
C GLY A 116 -2.73 21.40 0.13
N THR A 117 -2.15 20.40 -0.54
CA THR A 117 -2.50 20.06 -1.91
C THR A 117 -3.96 19.67 -2.01
N ARG A 118 -4.69 20.29 -2.94
CA ARG A 118 -6.14 20.05 -3.09
C ARG A 118 -6.40 18.60 -3.50
N ALA A 119 -7.57 18.09 -3.07
CA ALA A 119 -7.98 16.70 -3.25
C ALA A 119 -7.90 16.21 -4.70
N ILE A 120 -8.17 17.07 -5.70
CA ILE A 120 -8.11 16.69 -7.11
C ILE A 120 -6.70 16.29 -7.57
N ALA A 121 -5.66 16.99 -7.10
CA ALA A 121 -4.28 16.69 -7.44
C ALA A 121 -3.76 15.50 -6.64
N MET A 122 -4.15 15.41 -5.36
CA MET A 122 -3.82 14.26 -4.51
C MET A 122 -4.44 12.96 -5.05
N LYS A 123 -5.71 12.99 -5.45
CA LYS A 123 -6.41 11.86 -6.07
C LYS A 123 -5.73 11.40 -7.35
N ALA A 124 -5.37 12.33 -8.24
CA ALA A 124 -4.66 12.01 -9.48
C ALA A 124 -3.28 11.36 -9.23
N LEU A 125 -2.55 11.80 -8.21
CA LEU A 125 -1.29 11.18 -7.80
C LEU A 125 -1.51 9.73 -7.33
N VAL A 126 -2.49 9.49 -6.46
CA VAL A 126 -2.82 8.14 -5.96
C VAL A 126 -3.31 7.23 -7.08
N GLU A 127 -4.16 7.73 -7.97
CA GLU A 127 -4.63 6.98 -9.14
C GLU A 127 -3.44 6.58 -10.03
N THR A 128 -2.52 7.50 -10.30
CA THR A 128 -1.31 7.22 -11.10
C THR A 128 -0.39 6.21 -10.41
N LEU A 129 -0.27 6.27 -9.08
CA LEU A 129 0.52 5.33 -8.31
C LEU A 129 -0.12 3.93 -8.34
N THR A 130 -1.41 3.84 -8.01
CA THR A 130 -2.14 2.57 -7.87
C THR A 130 -2.47 1.91 -9.20
N ALA A 131 -2.59 2.67 -10.31
CA ALA A 131 -2.81 2.14 -11.64
C ALA A 131 -1.59 1.40 -12.22
N GLN A 132 -0.40 1.54 -11.61
CA GLN A 132 0.79 0.86 -12.10
C GLN A 132 0.74 -0.64 -11.76
N PRO A 133 0.72 -1.53 -12.77
CA PRO A 133 0.62 -2.97 -12.53
C PRO A 133 1.87 -3.53 -11.82
N GLY A 134 3.03 -2.91 -12.05
CA GLY A 134 4.31 -3.31 -11.48
C GLY A 134 4.70 -2.55 -10.22
N LEU A 135 3.76 -1.90 -9.51
CA LEU A 135 4.09 -1.17 -8.29
C LEU A 135 4.66 -2.12 -7.23
N THR A 136 5.88 -1.82 -6.75
CA THR A 136 6.58 -2.63 -5.74
C THR A 136 6.62 -1.97 -4.37
N LEU A 137 6.76 -2.79 -3.33
CA LEU A 137 7.06 -2.41 -1.97
C LEU A 137 8.56 -2.66 -1.72
N PRO A 138 9.36 -1.60 -1.51
CA PRO A 138 10.75 -1.76 -1.12
C PRO A 138 10.83 -2.25 0.33
N VAL A 139 11.60 -3.31 0.56
CA VAL A 139 11.87 -3.88 1.88
C VAL A 139 13.37 -3.99 2.06
N VAL A 140 13.89 -3.33 3.10
CA VAL A 140 15.29 -3.43 3.49
C VAL A 140 15.39 -4.36 4.69
N VAL A 141 16.04 -5.49 4.50
CA VAL A 141 16.31 -6.46 5.56
C VAL A 141 17.74 -6.27 6.02
N ASN A 142 17.90 -5.57 7.13
CA ASN A 142 19.19 -5.52 7.80
C ASN A 142 19.50 -6.92 8.32
N GLY A 143 20.67 -7.45 7.97
CA GLY A 143 21.10 -8.72 8.54
C GLY A 143 21.40 -8.53 10.02
N THR A 144 20.80 -9.36 10.87
CA THR A 144 21.14 -9.41 12.29
C THR A 144 21.22 -10.85 12.76
N GLY A 145 22.37 -11.22 13.35
CA GLY A 145 22.43 -12.33 14.29
C GLY A 145 21.49 -12.11 15.47
N ALA A 146 21.12 -13.23 16.10
CA ALA A 146 20.56 -13.41 17.44
C ALA A 146 19.79 -12.22 18.06
N GLY A 147 18.48 -12.40 18.18
CA GLY A 147 17.59 -11.45 18.83
C GLY A 147 18.05 -11.01 20.22
N ALA A 148 17.73 -9.75 20.54
CA ALA A 148 17.76 -9.22 21.89
C ALA A 148 16.93 -10.12 22.83
N GLY A 149 17.61 -10.84 23.72
CA GLY A 149 16.95 -11.72 24.69
C GLY A 149 17.86 -12.77 25.33
N GLY A 150 19.04 -12.42 25.80
CA GLY A 150 19.87 -13.33 26.60
C GLY A 150 21.12 -12.64 27.15
N PRO A 151 21.45 -12.78 28.45
CA PRO A 151 22.66 -12.19 29.00
C PRO A 151 23.89 -12.90 28.41
N ALA A 152 24.84 -12.09 27.95
CA ALA A 152 26.08 -12.56 27.35
C ALA A 152 26.95 -13.32 28.37
N ALA A 153 27.10 -14.63 28.14
CA ALA A 153 28.29 -15.38 28.55
C ALA A 153 29.14 -15.59 27.29
N GLY A 154 30.41 -15.19 27.38
CA GLY A 154 31.28 -14.99 26.23
C GLY A 154 31.75 -16.25 25.51
N GLY A 155 32.44 -16.03 24.39
CA GLY A 155 33.19 -17.05 23.67
C GLY A 155 33.37 -16.64 22.21
N GLY A 156 34.63 -16.49 21.79
CA GLY A 156 35.03 -15.85 20.54
C GLY A 156 34.59 -16.55 19.25
N GLY A 157 34.66 -15.80 18.15
CA GLY A 157 34.52 -16.35 16.81
C GLY A 157 34.29 -15.30 15.73
N GLY A 158 35.38 -14.88 15.05
CA GLY A 158 35.35 -14.39 13.68
C GLY A 158 35.06 -12.90 13.46
N ASN A 159 36.07 -12.18 12.96
CA ASN A 159 35.95 -10.89 12.27
C ASN A 159 35.23 -11.05 10.90
N ALA A 160 34.05 -11.68 10.87
CA ALA A 160 33.21 -11.66 9.67
C ALA A 160 32.52 -10.31 9.60
N ALA A 161 32.74 -9.55 8.52
CA ALA A 161 32.01 -8.31 8.28
C ALA A 161 30.49 -8.59 8.38
N PRO A 162 29.72 -7.69 9.02
CA PRO A 162 28.28 -7.90 9.15
C PRO A 162 27.65 -8.09 7.77
N PRO A 163 26.67 -9.00 7.63
CA PRO A 163 26.00 -9.22 6.36
C PRO A 163 25.45 -7.91 5.82
N GLN A 164 25.71 -7.64 4.54
CA GLN A 164 25.18 -6.45 3.86
C GLN A 164 23.64 -6.46 3.89
N PRO A 165 22.98 -5.29 3.94
CA PRO A 165 21.52 -5.24 3.92
C PRO A 165 20.96 -5.83 2.62
N LEU A 166 19.96 -6.69 2.73
CA LEU A 166 19.23 -7.22 1.58
C LEU A 166 18.11 -6.26 1.20
N GLN A 167 18.12 -5.74 -0.03
CA GLN A 167 17.05 -4.90 -0.56
C GLN A 167 16.16 -5.73 -1.48
N LEU A 168 14.85 -5.72 -1.20
CA LEU A 168 13.83 -6.45 -1.95
C LEU A 168 12.79 -5.49 -2.49
N GLU A 169 12.32 -5.75 -3.71
CA GLU A 169 11.21 -5.02 -4.34
C GLU A 169 10.05 -5.99 -4.55
N LEU A 170 9.07 -5.97 -3.64
CA LEU A 170 7.95 -6.90 -3.67
C LEU A 170 6.78 -6.31 -4.46
N ALA A 171 6.48 -6.85 -5.63
CA ALA A 171 5.29 -6.46 -6.39
C ALA A 171 4.01 -6.62 -5.55
N LEU A 172 3.22 -5.55 -5.48
CA LEU A 172 2.00 -5.49 -4.67
C LEU A 172 0.82 -6.25 -5.28
N ARG A 173 0.83 -6.43 -6.61
CA ARG A 173 -0.26 -7.06 -7.36
C ARG A 173 0.15 -8.40 -7.93
N GLY A 174 -0.80 -9.35 -7.93
CA GLY A 174 -0.70 -10.59 -8.70
C GLY A 174 0.42 -11.55 -8.25
N LYS A 175 1.07 -11.31 -7.11
CA LYS A 175 2.16 -12.16 -6.61
C LYS A 175 1.87 -12.69 -5.21
N LEU A 176 2.12 -13.98 -5.05
CA LEU A 176 2.19 -14.65 -3.75
C LEU A 176 3.65 -14.98 -3.44
N TYR A 177 4.19 -14.40 -2.37
CA TYR A 177 5.54 -14.68 -1.90
C TYR A 177 5.51 -15.77 -0.84
N TYR A 178 6.45 -16.70 -0.91
CA TYR A 178 6.55 -17.79 0.04
C TYR A 178 8.00 -18.10 0.39
N LEU A 179 8.19 -18.55 1.63
CA LEU A 179 9.47 -18.98 2.16
C LEU A 179 9.43 -20.50 2.33
N ALA A 180 10.23 -21.22 1.58
CA ALA A 180 10.46 -22.64 1.86
C ALA A 180 11.39 -22.76 3.08
N GLN A 181 11.16 -23.77 3.93
CA GLN A 181 12.02 -24.02 5.09
C GLN A 181 13.45 -24.27 4.61
N ASP A 182 14.39 -23.43 5.08
CA ASP A 182 15.81 -23.39 4.66
C ASP A 182 16.02 -23.17 3.14
N GLY A 183 14.98 -22.67 2.46
CA GLY A 183 14.93 -22.52 1.01
C GLY A 183 14.90 -21.07 0.56
N PRO A 184 14.80 -20.86 -0.76
CA PRO A 184 14.78 -19.52 -1.33
C PRO A 184 13.47 -18.77 -1.05
N LEU A 185 13.50 -17.45 -1.24
CA LEU A 185 12.29 -16.65 -1.38
C LEU A 185 11.75 -16.89 -2.80
N GLY A 186 10.57 -17.49 -2.89
CA GLY A 186 9.86 -17.72 -4.15
C GLY A 186 8.66 -16.79 -4.32
N ALA A 187 8.27 -16.56 -5.57
CA ALA A 187 7.03 -15.87 -5.92
C ALA A 187 6.24 -16.71 -6.93
N VAL A 188 4.91 -16.70 -6.83
CA VAL A 188 4.01 -17.28 -7.83
C VAL A 188 3.01 -16.25 -8.30
N ASP A 189 2.72 -16.24 -9.61
CA ASP A 189 1.67 -15.43 -10.19
C ASP A 189 0.27 -15.89 -9.77
N VAL A 190 -0.63 -14.92 -9.64
CA VAL A 190 -2.01 -15.08 -9.21
C VAL A 190 -2.94 -14.42 -10.23
N PRO A 191 -3.90 -15.14 -10.84
CA PRO A 191 -4.21 -16.57 -10.67
C PRO A 191 -3.22 -17.52 -11.39
N ARG A 192 -3.11 -18.75 -10.90
CA ARG A 192 -2.03 -19.71 -11.21
C ARG A 192 -2.12 -20.45 -12.55
N ALA A 193 -3.13 -20.25 -13.39
CA ALA A 193 -3.30 -21.06 -14.59
C ALA A 193 -2.09 -20.93 -15.53
N GLY A 194 -1.19 -21.94 -15.53
CA GLY A 194 0.08 -21.91 -16.27
C GLY A 194 1.22 -21.09 -15.63
N ALA A 195 1.06 -20.61 -14.40
CA ALA A 195 2.05 -19.75 -13.72
C ALA A 195 3.30 -20.53 -13.29
N LYS A 196 4.49 -20.03 -13.67
CA LYS A 196 5.77 -20.57 -13.21
C LYS A 196 6.14 -19.94 -11.86
N ALA A 197 6.55 -20.77 -10.90
CA ALA A 197 7.20 -20.25 -9.70
C ALA A 197 8.51 -19.56 -10.11
N CYS A 198 8.70 -18.33 -9.66
CA CYS A 198 9.90 -17.55 -9.90
C CYS A 198 10.75 -17.51 -8.64
N LEU A 199 12.05 -17.75 -8.79
CA LEU A 199 13.03 -17.53 -7.74
C LEU A 199 13.23 -16.01 -7.58
N VAL A 200 12.97 -15.49 -6.38
CA VAL A 200 13.18 -14.07 -6.08
C VAL A 200 14.56 -13.86 -5.46
N VAL A 201 14.94 -14.71 -4.50
CA VAL A 201 16.26 -14.68 -3.84
C VAL A 201 16.75 -16.11 -3.62
N ALA A 202 18.01 -16.38 -3.96
CA ALA A 202 18.63 -17.68 -3.73
C ALA A 202 18.74 -18.00 -2.23
N ALA A 203 18.64 -19.27 -1.86
CA ALA A 203 18.69 -19.70 -0.45
C ALA A 203 19.98 -19.24 0.27
N SER A 204 21.12 -19.26 -0.44
CA SER A 204 22.42 -18.82 0.09
C SER A 204 22.47 -17.33 0.43
N GLU A 205 21.78 -16.49 -0.35
CA GLU A 205 21.72 -15.04 -0.15
C GLU A 205 20.69 -14.68 0.93
N LEU A 206 19.62 -15.45 1.01
CA LEU A 206 18.54 -15.23 1.98
C LEU A 206 18.88 -15.73 3.39
N ALA A 207 19.69 -16.79 3.51
CA ALA A 207 20.05 -17.43 4.78
C ALA A 207 20.34 -16.44 5.93
N PRO A 208 21.22 -15.41 5.79
CA PRO A 208 21.51 -14.46 6.87
C PRO A 208 20.33 -13.53 7.23
N HIS A 209 19.29 -13.46 6.40
CA HIS A 209 18.16 -12.54 6.54
C HIS A 209 16.83 -13.23 6.88
N THR A 210 16.77 -14.57 6.83
CA THR A 210 15.52 -15.36 6.97
C THR A 210 14.72 -15.01 8.22
N ALA A 211 15.38 -14.84 9.37
CA ALA A 211 14.72 -14.51 10.63
C ALA A 211 14.19 -13.07 10.71
N ALA A 212 14.87 -12.13 10.05
CA ALA A 212 14.53 -10.71 10.06
C ALA A 212 13.50 -10.34 8.96
N LEU A 213 13.44 -11.13 7.88
CA LEU A 213 12.62 -10.84 6.70
C LEU A 213 11.13 -10.62 7.03
N PRO A 214 10.42 -11.48 7.80
CA PRO A 214 9.02 -11.24 8.10
C PRO A 214 8.81 -9.90 8.82
N GLY A 215 9.67 -9.59 9.79
CA GLY A 215 9.62 -8.33 10.53
C GLY A 215 9.84 -7.11 9.63
N ALA A 216 10.78 -7.20 8.69
CA ALA A 216 11.07 -6.12 7.74
C ALA A 216 9.90 -5.86 6.79
N VAL A 217 9.28 -6.93 6.25
CA VAL A 217 8.09 -6.81 5.39
C VAL A 217 6.91 -6.24 6.17
N ALA A 218 6.68 -6.72 7.39
CA ALA A 218 5.61 -6.22 8.24
C ALA A 218 5.80 -4.73 8.57
N GLY A 219 7.04 -4.31 8.87
CA GLY A 219 7.36 -2.91 9.13
C GLY A 219 7.19 -2.00 7.91
N ALA A 220 7.57 -2.48 6.72
CA ALA A 220 7.36 -1.74 5.48
C ALA A 220 5.86 -1.56 5.16
N LEU A 221 5.07 -2.62 5.32
CA LEU A 221 3.61 -2.56 5.15
C LEU A 221 2.94 -1.64 6.18
N GLU A 222 3.32 -1.77 7.45
CA GLU A 222 2.80 -0.95 8.54
C GLU A 222 3.06 0.54 8.28
N GLY A 223 4.28 0.90 7.88
CA GLY A 223 4.64 2.29 7.59
C GLY A 223 3.85 2.89 6.42
N TRP A 224 3.65 2.13 5.36
CA TRP A 224 2.86 2.55 4.20
C TRP A 224 1.36 2.58 4.47
N LEU A 225 0.82 1.63 5.25
CA LEU A 225 -0.57 1.65 5.69
C LEU A 225 -0.86 2.85 6.58
N TYR A 226 0.03 3.16 7.53
CA TYR A 226 -0.09 4.34 8.38
C TYR A 226 -0.11 5.62 7.54
N LEU A 227 0.85 5.79 6.63
CA LEU A 227 0.93 6.97 5.78
C LEU A 227 -0.31 7.10 4.88
N ALA A 228 -0.70 6.02 4.19
CA ALA A 228 -1.85 6.02 3.30
C ALA A 228 -3.15 6.31 4.07
N GLY A 229 -3.32 5.74 5.26
CA GLY A 229 -4.45 6.02 6.13
C GLY A 229 -4.48 7.48 6.61
N ARG A 230 -3.36 7.99 7.14
CA ARG A 230 -3.24 9.37 7.62
C ARG A 230 -3.60 10.40 6.54
N LEU A 231 -3.22 10.11 5.30
CA LEU A 231 -3.47 10.97 4.15
C LEU A 231 -4.82 10.72 3.45
N GLY A 232 -5.65 9.80 3.97
CA GLY A 232 -6.95 9.46 3.38
C GLY A 232 -6.86 8.81 1.99
N LEU A 233 -5.75 8.12 1.68
CA LEU A 233 -5.49 7.53 0.36
C LEU A 233 -6.14 6.14 0.27
N VAL A 234 -7.47 6.10 0.28
CA VAL A 234 -8.29 4.88 0.34
C VAL A 234 -7.86 3.81 -0.68
N ALA A 235 -7.62 4.21 -1.94
CA ALA A 235 -7.22 3.27 -3.00
C ALA A 235 -5.86 2.60 -2.71
N LEU A 236 -4.91 3.33 -2.12
CA LEU A 236 -3.62 2.78 -1.73
C LEU A 236 -3.75 1.86 -0.52
N VAL A 237 -4.56 2.24 0.48
CA VAL A 237 -4.88 1.37 1.63
C VAL A 237 -5.47 0.04 1.17
N ARG A 238 -6.48 0.08 0.27
CA ARG A 238 -7.08 -1.14 -0.31
C ARG A 238 -6.03 -2.02 -1.00
N LEU A 239 -5.17 -1.44 -1.83
CA LEU A 239 -4.09 -2.17 -2.51
C LEU A 239 -3.11 -2.85 -1.52
N LEU A 240 -2.70 -2.13 -0.47
CA LEU A 240 -1.81 -2.66 0.56
C LEU A 240 -2.48 -3.80 1.36
N LEU A 241 -3.77 -3.67 1.68
CA LEU A 241 -4.55 -4.72 2.34
C LEU A 241 -4.78 -5.94 1.45
N GLU A 242 -4.95 -5.75 0.14
CA GLU A 242 -5.01 -6.85 -0.83
C GLU A 242 -3.70 -7.63 -0.85
N PHE A 243 -2.57 -6.92 -0.91
CA PHE A 243 -1.24 -7.54 -0.81
C PHE A 243 -1.08 -8.31 0.49
N TYR A 244 -1.41 -7.69 1.63
CA TYR A 244 -1.36 -8.33 2.95
C TYR A 244 -2.19 -9.62 2.99
N LYS A 245 -3.44 -9.56 2.54
CA LYS A 245 -4.35 -10.72 2.49
C LYS A 245 -3.82 -11.83 1.61
N ALA A 246 -3.22 -11.49 0.46
CA ALA A 246 -2.60 -12.47 -0.41
C ALA A 246 -1.46 -13.22 0.30
N GLN A 247 -0.71 -12.58 1.19
CA GLN A 247 0.39 -13.22 1.93
C GLN A 247 -0.06 -14.05 3.15
N LEU A 248 -1.36 -14.11 3.48
CA LEU A 248 -1.91 -14.93 4.57
C LEU A 248 -2.06 -16.41 4.16
N VAL A 249 -0.96 -17.00 3.70
CA VAL A 249 -0.80 -18.44 3.42
C VAL A 249 -0.58 -19.20 4.74
N PRO A 250 -0.84 -20.51 4.84
CA PRO A 250 -0.45 -21.33 5.98
C PRO A 250 0.89 -20.91 6.60
N ALA A 251 0.86 -20.72 7.93
CA ALA A 251 1.85 -19.97 8.70
C ALA A 251 3.30 -20.35 8.37
N THR A 252 3.55 -21.61 8.06
CA THR A 252 4.88 -22.17 7.89
C THR A 252 5.61 -21.78 6.60
N ILE A 253 4.90 -21.22 5.61
CA ILE A 253 5.50 -20.72 4.36
C ILE A 253 5.20 -19.24 4.08
N SER A 254 4.47 -18.57 4.98
CA SER A 254 4.07 -17.17 4.81
C SER A 254 5.24 -16.22 5.02
N LEU A 255 5.30 -15.19 4.17
CA LEU A 255 6.20 -14.05 4.32
C LEU A 255 5.96 -13.27 5.63
N LEU A 256 4.77 -13.37 6.21
CA LEU A 256 4.34 -12.64 7.42
C LEU A 256 4.20 -13.54 8.65
N ASN A 257 4.79 -14.73 8.62
CA ASN A 257 4.69 -15.68 9.73
C ASN A 257 5.14 -15.06 11.06
N GLY A 258 4.34 -15.22 12.11
CA GLY A 258 4.63 -14.74 13.47
C GLY A 258 4.59 -13.21 13.65
N VAL A 259 4.26 -12.44 12.62
CA VAL A 259 4.29 -10.96 12.65
C VAL A 259 3.07 -10.30 12.01
N THR A 260 2.02 -11.06 11.70
CA THR A 260 0.79 -10.55 11.08
C THR A 260 0.15 -9.39 11.83
N LEU A 261 0.20 -9.41 13.17
CA LEU A 261 -0.32 -8.35 14.03
C LEU A 261 0.54 -7.08 14.02
N LYS A 262 1.84 -7.17 13.67
CA LYS A 262 2.71 -6.00 13.61
C LYS A 262 2.33 -5.04 12.47
N VAL A 263 1.64 -5.54 11.44
CA VAL A 263 1.13 -4.73 10.32
C VAL A 263 0.03 -3.77 10.78
N PHE A 264 -0.79 -4.18 11.75
CA PHE A 264 -1.90 -3.40 12.30
C PHE A 264 -1.53 -2.80 13.65
N SER A 265 -0.52 -1.94 13.65
CA SER A 265 -0.17 -1.16 14.84
C SER A 265 -1.32 -0.22 15.24
N ARG A 266 -1.30 0.27 16.48
CA ARG A 266 -2.30 1.23 16.97
C ARG A 266 -2.47 2.43 16.04
N ARG A 267 -1.36 3.02 15.56
CA ARG A 267 -1.39 4.18 14.65
C ARG A 267 -2.00 3.86 13.29
N VAL A 268 -1.80 2.64 12.77
CA VAL A 268 -2.43 2.21 11.51
C VAL A 268 -3.95 2.14 11.70
N LEU A 269 -4.41 1.59 12.83
CA LEU A 269 -5.84 1.47 13.14
C LEU A 269 -6.49 2.83 13.39
N GLU A 270 -5.82 3.74 14.10
CA GLU A 270 -6.31 5.10 14.36
C GLU A 270 -6.45 5.96 13.09
N CYS A 271 -5.65 5.67 12.06
CA CYS A 271 -5.70 6.39 10.78
C CYS A 271 -6.38 5.59 9.65
N MET A 272 -7.00 4.45 9.94
CA MET A 272 -7.64 3.65 8.89
C MET A 272 -8.87 4.41 8.34
N PRO A 273 -9.02 4.56 7.01
CA PRO A 273 -10.20 5.22 6.44
C PRO A 273 -11.49 4.52 6.86
N LEU A 274 -12.51 5.30 7.21
CA LEU A 274 -13.81 4.79 7.68
C LEU A 274 -14.43 3.82 6.68
N GLU A 275 -14.31 4.14 5.39
CA GLU A 275 -14.76 3.33 4.27
C GLU A 275 -14.18 1.92 4.33
N VAL A 276 -12.87 1.80 4.56
CA VAL A 276 -12.19 0.50 4.64
C VAL A 276 -12.58 -0.26 5.91
N MET A 277 -12.77 0.45 7.01
CA MET A 277 -13.25 -0.16 8.25
C MET A 277 -14.69 -0.66 8.12
N TRP A 278 -15.56 0.12 7.48
CA TRP A 278 -16.94 -0.27 7.17
C TRP A 278 -16.98 -1.41 6.18
N GLU A 279 -16.15 -1.42 5.13
CA GLU A 279 -16.05 -2.58 4.24
C GLU A 279 -15.62 -3.84 4.99
N GLY A 280 -14.64 -3.71 5.88
CA GLY A 280 -14.18 -4.80 6.75
C GLY A 280 -15.26 -5.27 7.72
N PHE A 281 -15.98 -4.33 8.35
CA PHE A 281 -17.06 -4.59 9.28
C PHE A 281 -18.26 -5.20 8.58
N MET A 282 -18.73 -4.61 7.48
CA MET A 282 -19.83 -5.11 6.65
C MET A 282 -19.47 -6.46 6.06
N ARG A 283 -18.27 -6.66 5.53
CA ARG A 283 -17.83 -8.00 5.13
C ARG A 283 -17.78 -8.94 6.32
N GLY A 284 -17.35 -8.47 7.49
CA GLY A 284 -17.48 -9.14 8.77
C GLY A 284 -18.91 -9.58 8.99
N CYS A 285 -19.86 -8.69 9.20
CA CYS A 285 -21.27 -8.95 9.50
C CYS A 285 -22.06 -9.67 8.40
N VAL A 286 -21.80 -9.38 7.12
CA VAL A 286 -22.46 -10.01 5.96
C VAL A 286 -21.91 -11.41 5.72
N CYS A 287 -20.62 -11.64 5.99
CA CYS A 287 -20.05 -12.99 6.01
C CYS A 287 -20.27 -13.70 7.37
N ASP A 288 -20.57 -12.96 8.43
CA ASP A 288 -20.94 -13.41 9.77
C ASP A 288 -22.46 -13.45 9.88
N ALA A 289 -23.06 -14.18 8.95
CA ALA A 289 -24.41 -14.67 9.13
C ALA A 289 -24.37 -15.63 10.30
N SER A 290 -24.64 -15.16 11.53
CA SER A 290 -24.98 -15.98 12.70
C SER A 290 -24.17 -17.27 12.76
N MET A 291 -23.00 -17.29 13.44
CA MET A 291 -22.28 -18.53 13.75
C MET A 291 -23.28 -19.62 14.10
N SER A 292 -23.59 -20.42 13.10
CA SER A 292 -24.54 -21.50 13.22
C SER A 292 -23.76 -22.48 14.05
N GLN A 293 -24.19 -22.66 15.30
CA GLN A 293 -23.92 -23.92 15.96
C GLN A 293 -24.25 -24.99 14.94
N VAL A 294 -23.21 -25.69 14.49
CA VAL A 294 -23.41 -26.98 13.88
C VAL A 294 -23.82 -27.85 15.05
N ASP A 295 -25.13 -28.00 15.26
CA ASP A 295 -25.61 -29.23 15.87
C ASP A 295 -25.23 -30.33 14.89
N VAL A 296 -24.14 -31.02 15.23
CA VAL A 296 -23.78 -32.27 14.59
C VAL A 296 -24.84 -33.27 15.01
N VAL A 297 -25.91 -33.37 14.24
CA VAL A 297 -26.77 -34.54 14.32
C VAL A 297 -25.94 -35.69 13.77
N ASP A 298 -25.60 -36.64 14.65
CA ASP A 298 -24.92 -37.89 14.30
C ASP A 298 -25.56 -38.48 13.03
N GLY A 299 -24.81 -38.45 11.92
CA GLY A 299 -25.18 -39.13 10.67
C GLY A 299 -25.46 -38.27 9.42
N GLY A 300 -25.44 -36.94 9.49
CA GLY A 300 -25.70 -36.05 8.33
C GLY A 300 -24.44 -35.61 7.56
N THR A 301 -24.46 -35.62 6.22
CA THR A 301 -23.25 -35.59 5.36
C THR A 301 -23.17 -34.37 4.42
N ILE A 302 -22.33 -33.41 4.80
CA ILE A 302 -21.69 -32.33 4.00
C ILE A 302 -22.24 -30.91 4.24
N PRO A 303 -21.49 -30.05 4.95
CA PRO A 303 -21.55 -28.60 4.81
C PRO A 303 -20.63 -28.11 3.67
N LYS A 304 -21.10 -27.13 2.87
CA LYS A 304 -20.38 -26.50 1.75
C LYS A 304 -19.45 -25.38 2.25
N VAL A 305 -18.39 -25.01 1.52
CA VAL A 305 -17.41 -23.98 1.94
C VAL A 305 -17.29 -22.86 0.90
N ALA A 306 -17.19 -21.59 1.35
CA ALA A 306 -16.91 -20.42 0.52
C ALA A 306 -15.61 -19.71 0.95
N LEU A 307 -14.76 -19.36 -0.02
CA LEU A 307 -13.49 -18.65 0.18
C LEU A 307 -13.66 -17.20 -0.33
N THR A 308 -13.33 -16.20 0.51
CA THR A 308 -13.67 -14.78 0.26
C THR A 308 -12.70 -14.04 -0.66
N ALA A 309 -11.53 -14.62 -0.95
CA ALA A 309 -10.53 -14.06 -1.86
C ALA A 309 -10.40 -14.95 -3.12
N PRO A 310 -10.70 -14.43 -4.33
CA PRO A 310 -10.64 -15.21 -5.58
C PRO A 310 -9.29 -15.89 -5.81
N HIS A 311 -8.21 -15.26 -5.34
CA HIS A 311 -6.85 -15.77 -5.47
C HIS A 311 -6.52 -16.92 -4.50
N VAL A 312 -7.05 -16.89 -3.28
CA VAL A 312 -6.89 -17.97 -2.29
C VAL A 312 -7.76 -19.17 -2.69
N ALA A 313 -8.95 -18.91 -3.25
CA ALA A 313 -9.80 -19.92 -3.85
C ALA A 313 -9.10 -20.66 -5.00
N ALA A 314 -8.44 -19.91 -5.89
CA ALA A 314 -7.68 -20.46 -7.01
C ALA A 314 -6.45 -21.29 -6.57
N TRP A 315 -5.78 -20.90 -5.48
CA TRP A 315 -4.68 -21.68 -4.91
C TRP A 315 -5.18 -23.04 -4.38
N TYR A 316 -6.31 -23.04 -3.66
CA TYR A 316 -6.92 -24.25 -3.10
C TYR A 316 -7.44 -25.21 -4.17
N SER A 317 -8.11 -24.70 -5.20
CA SER A 317 -8.62 -25.51 -6.31
C SER A 317 -7.53 -26.13 -7.19
N SER A 318 -6.29 -25.64 -7.12
CA SER A 318 -5.16 -26.14 -7.93
C SER A 318 -4.33 -27.26 -7.27
N LYS A 319 -4.55 -27.51 -5.97
CA LYS A 319 -3.82 -28.52 -5.18
C LYS A 319 -4.61 -29.80 -4.94
N LEU A 320 -5.92 -29.78 -5.19
CA LEU A 320 -6.81 -30.93 -5.13
C LEU A 320 -7.20 -31.26 -6.57
N ASP A 321 -6.71 -32.38 -7.08
CA ASP A 321 -6.92 -32.88 -8.44
C ASP A 321 -8.35 -33.42 -8.65
N HIS A 322 -9.33 -32.68 -8.15
CA HIS A 322 -10.73 -33.05 -8.19
C HIS A 322 -11.55 -31.82 -8.56
N THR A 323 -12.28 -31.94 -9.67
CA THR A 323 -13.58 -31.29 -9.80
C THR A 323 -14.36 -31.56 -8.52
N ALA A 324 -14.56 -30.53 -7.71
CA ALA A 324 -15.30 -30.63 -6.46
C ALA A 324 -16.78 -30.87 -6.76
N VAL A 325 -17.13 -32.13 -6.97
CA VAL A 325 -18.46 -32.69 -6.78
C VAL A 325 -18.29 -33.75 -5.70
N ASP A 326 -18.94 -33.53 -4.57
CA ASP A 326 -19.07 -34.43 -3.42
C ASP A 326 -17.84 -35.24 -3.04
N ILE A 327 -17.03 -34.69 -2.11
CA ILE A 327 -16.03 -35.47 -1.40
C ILE A 327 -16.31 -35.39 0.11
N LYS A 328 -16.74 -36.53 0.66
CA LYS A 328 -16.67 -36.84 2.10
C LYS A 328 -15.20 -36.88 2.51
N LEU A 329 -14.79 -36.06 3.48
CA LEU A 329 -13.54 -36.30 4.19
C LEU A 329 -13.81 -36.28 5.70
N ALA A 330 -13.65 -37.46 6.31
CA ALA A 330 -13.37 -37.60 7.73
C ALA A 330 -12.15 -36.76 8.07
N ALA A 331 -12.17 -36.09 9.23
CA ALA A 331 -11.10 -35.29 9.82
C ALA A 331 -9.77 -35.34 9.04
N THR A 332 -9.60 -34.45 8.07
CA THR A 332 -8.33 -34.36 7.35
C THR A 332 -7.33 -33.63 8.21
N THR A 333 -6.47 -34.42 8.84
CA THR A 333 -5.17 -33.97 9.26
C THR A 333 -4.31 -33.68 8.03
N PHE A 334 -3.83 -32.44 7.89
CA PHE A 334 -2.84 -32.12 6.85
C PHE A 334 -1.45 -32.33 7.43
N ALA A 335 -0.65 -33.14 6.75
CA ALA A 335 0.74 -33.35 7.10
C ALA A 335 1.58 -32.17 6.60
N TYR A 336 2.10 -31.39 7.54
CA TYR A 336 3.12 -30.37 7.29
C TYR A 336 4.36 -30.75 8.10
N ASN A 337 5.51 -30.97 7.44
CA ASN A 337 6.73 -31.48 8.07
C ASN A 337 6.53 -32.75 8.92
N GLY A 338 5.75 -33.71 8.40
CA GLY A 338 5.46 -34.95 9.13
C GLY A 338 4.52 -34.79 10.33
N THR A 339 4.01 -33.58 10.60
CA THR A 339 3.05 -33.32 11.68
C THR A 339 1.65 -33.12 11.10
N SER A 340 0.69 -33.89 11.61
CA SER A 340 -0.72 -33.78 11.26
C SER A 340 -1.40 -32.69 12.08
N LEU A 341 -1.87 -31.63 11.43
CA LEU A 341 -2.59 -30.54 12.11
C LEU A 341 -4.10 -30.55 11.75
N PRO A 342 -4.99 -30.23 12.71
CA PRO A 342 -6.41 -30.02 12.44
C PRO A 342 -6.68 -28.57 12.00
N ALA A 343 -7.50 -28.35 10.96
CA ALA A 343 -7.99 -27.02 10.58
C ALA A 343 -9.44 -26.87 11.00
N TRP A 344 -9.76 -25.65 11.44
CA TRP A 344 -11.13 -25.21 11.67
C TRP A 344 -11.56 -24.33 10.50
N LEU A 345 -12.77 -24.57 10.02
CA LEU A 345 -13.26 -24.00 8.78
C LEU A 345 -14.68 -23.46 9.00
N SER A 346 -14.92 -22.22 8.59
CA SER A 346 -16.19 -21.50 8.77
C SER A 346 -16.91 -21.30 7.43
N VAL A 347 -18.25 -21.32 7.45
CA VAL A 347 -19.14 -21.27 6.29
C VAL A 347 -20.25 -20.25 6.52
N GLY A 348 -20.26 -19.16 5.76
CA GLY A 348 -21.32 -18.14 5.71
C GLY A 348 -20.95 -16.98 4.76
N GLY A 349 -21.95 -16.36 4.11
CA GLY A 349 -21.79 -15.12 3.32
C GLY A 349 -22.35 -15.13 1.88
N LEU A 350 -22.65 -13.92 1.37
CA LEU A 350 -23.10 -13.69 0.00
C LEU A 350 -22.03 -14.09 -1.05
N PRO A 351 -22.43 -14.57 -2.25
CA PRO A 351 -21.49 -14.82 -3.35
C PRO A 351 -20.64 -13.56 -3.65
N PRO A 352 -19.35 -13.68 -3.99
CA PRO A 352 -18.47 -12.52 -4.23
C PRO A 352 -19.03 -11.42 -5.14
N PRO A 353 -19.73 -11.69 -6.27
CA PRO A 353 -20.30 -10.62 -7.09
C PRO A 353 -21.48 -9.91 -6.43
N VAL A 354 -22.27 -10.63 -5.63
CA VAL A 354 -23.39 -10.06 -4.88
C VAL A 354 -22.87 -9.25 -3.69
N LEU A 355 -21.88 -9.77 -2.97
CA LEU A 355 -21.20 -9.03 -1.92
C LEU A 355 -20.56 -7.74 -2.45
N GLN A 356 -19.94 -7.78 -3.63
CA GLN A 356 -19.37 -6.57 -4.25
C GLN A 356 -20.44 -5.55 -4.64
N ALA A 357 -21.60 -6.00 -5.13
CA ALA A 357 -22.71 -5.13 -5.46
C ALA A 357 -23.32 -4.48 -4.20
N GLU A 358 -23.58 -5.27 -3.16
CA GLU A 358 -24.13 -4.81 -1.88
C GLU A 358 -23.16 -3.87 -1.14
N LEU A 359 -21.86 -4.17 -1.19
CA LEU A 359 -20.83 -3.29 -0.65
C LEU A 359 -20.77 -1.97 -1.42
N ALA A 360 -20.83 -2.02 -2.76
CA ALA A 360 -20.84 -0.82 -3.58
C ALA A 360 -22.08 0.05 -3.32
N GLU A 361 -23.26 -0.56 -3.17
CA GLU A 361 -24.50 0.14 -2.82
C GLU A 361 -24.43 0.75 -1.42
N ALA A 362 -23.95 0.00 -0.43
CA ALA A 362 -23.78 0.51 0.93
C ALA A 362 -22.78 1.68 0.98
N MET A 363 -21.66 1.57 0.26
CA MET A 363 -20.67 2.64 0.13
C MET A 363 -21.26 3.88 -0.56
N GLN A 364 -22.06 3.71 -1.61
CA GLN A 364 -22.72 4.81 -2.30
C GLN A 364 -23.68 5.57 -1.37
N ARG A 365 -24.46 4.85 -0.55
CA ARG A 365 -25.36 5.50 0.43
C ARG A 365 -24.60 6.30 1.48
N LEU A 366 -23.42 5.82 1.90
CA LEU A 366 -22.56 6.52 2.84
C LEU A 366 -21.92 7.78 2.24
N GLU A 367 -21.60 7.76 0.94
CA GLU A 367 -21.15 8.94 0.19
C GLU A 367 -22.29 9.97 -0.03
N GLU A 368 -23.54 9.51 -0.16
CA GLU A 368 -24.73 10.38 -0.31
C GLU A 368 -25.21 10.98 1.03
N ASP A 369 -24.93 10.31 2.15
CA ASP A 369 -25.29 10.74 3.51
C ASP A 369 -24.21 11.60 4.21
N GLU A 370 -23.06 11.88 3.57
CA GLU A 370 -22.16 12.92 4.08
C GLU A 370 -22.90 14.27 4.02
N PRO A 371 -23.25 14.89 5.17
CA PRO A 371 -23.83 16.22 5.14
C PRO A 371 -22.81 17.15 4.49
N ASP A 372 -23.26 18.01 3.58
CA ASP A 372 -22.48 19.09 2.98
C ASP A 372 -21.62 19.76 4.07
N SER A 373 -20.38 19.29 4.19
CA SER A 373 -19.37 19.85 5.06
C SER A 373 -18.81 21.06 4.32
N THR A 374 -19.68 22.06 4.12
CA THR A 374 -19.27 23.45 4.00
C THR A 374 -18.69 23.88 5.35
N TYR A 375 -17.40 23.64 5.53
CA TYR A 375 -16.52 24.43 6.40
C TYR A 375 -15.13 24.55 5.78
#